data_AF-A0A1S1Q4X8-F1
#
_entry.id   AF-A0A1S1Q4X8-F1
#
_cell.length_a   1.000
_cell.length_b   1.000
_cell.length_c   1.000
_cell.angle_alpha   90.00
_cell.angle_beta   90.00
_cell.angle_gamma   90.00
#
_symmetry.space_group_name_H-M   'P 1'
#
loop_
_entity.id
_entity.type
_entity.pdbx_description
1 polymer ?
#
loop_
_entity_poly.entity_id
_entity_poly.type
_entity_poly.pdbx_seq_one_letter_code
_entity_poly.pdbx_strand_id
1 'polypeptide(L)'
;MTSPSSDVDMPVLAEQARTILAGGRCALLTLPCAHVRGWVGLIDDGGEPLLLVGADSPPARCADSGRRARVDVPGHNGERLVLAGVLASAAETADELVQRLGNLGRSITVTSGDISDLRVLSVAVDEVLICLPGRAEAPAGADRAPVADRTVADRTAAGSVPVATELAAGTEAAHAELAAGTELATGTEAAGADLAAGTEVVEAPAPRRSRVTRRARGARRDAAARPGGRWSSLGPARRVELTSYALAEPDLVTAYAPDLIEHLNKAHAAQMRQLAARGVTAAGSICADEVIGASVTSLDRAGLDMWRIGPDGADAVRVLFRSPLAEPRSLGLELRLLLEEAEHGTE
;
A
#
# COMPACT_ATOMS: atom_id res chain seq x y z
N MET A 1 21.29 -9.21 -33.37
CA MET A 1 20.03 -9.89 -33.00
C MET A 1 20.25 -10.58 -31.66
N THR A 2 19.83 -9.94 -30.57
CA THR A 2 19.93 -10.50 -29.22
C THR A 2 18.76 -9.94 -28.43
N SER A 3 17.72 -10.75 -28.22
CA SER A 3 16.71 -10.53 -27.20
C SER A 3 16.97 -11.50 -26.05
N PRO A 4 17.63 -11.08 -24.96
CA PRO A 4 17.72 -11.86 -23.73
C PRO A 4 17.00 -11.21 -22.54
N SER A 5 16.05 -10.29 -22.74
CA SER A 5 15.47 -9.50 -21.63
C SER A 5 14.20 -10.08 -20.97
N SER A 6 13.62 -11.19 -21.46
CA SER A 6 12.35 -11.69 -20.91
C SER A 6 12.50 -12.40 -19.57
N ASP A 7 13.63 -13.08 -19.35
CA ASP A 7 13.79 -13.99 -18.21
C ASP A 7 14.26 -13.26 -16.94
N VAL A 8 15.07 -12.20 -17.09
CA VAL A 8 15.50 -11.35 -15.96
C VAL A 8 14.36 -10.46 -15.46
N ASP A 9 13.44 -10.10 -16.35
CA ASP A 9 12.28 -9.28 -16.00
C ASP A 9 11.25 -10.05 -15.16
N MET A 10 11.14 -11.38 -15.32
CA MET A 10 10.07 -12.15 -14.70
C MET A 10 10.17 -12.21 -13.16
N PRO A 11 11.34 -12.47 -12.53
CA PRO A 11 11.49 -12.37 -11.09
C PRO A 11 11.13 -10.99 -10.54
N VAL A 12 11.57 -9.92 -11.23
CA VAL A 12 11.30 -8.53 -10.83
C VAL A 12 9.80 -8.22 -10.88
N LEU A 13 9.11 -8.63 -11.95
CA LEU A 13 7.67 -8.45 -12.06
C LEU A 13 6.89 -9.26 -11.01
N ALA A 14 7.37 -10.46 -10.69
CA ALA A 14 6.75 -11.32 -9.69
C ALA A 14 6.91 -10.72 -8.29
N GLU A 15 8.12 -10.27 -7.92
CA GLU A 15 8.37 -9.51 -6.69
C GLU A 15 7.49 -8.27 -6.64
N GLN A 16 7.43 -7.46 -7.71
CA GLN A 16 6.60 -6.26 -7.76
C GLN A 16 5.10 -6.58 -7.58
N ALA A 17 4.59 -7.63 -8.22
CA ALA A 17 3.21 -8.08 -8.04
C ALA A 17 2.94 -8.49 -6.58
N ARG A 18 3.88 -9.20 -5.96
CA ARG A 18 3.79 -9.60 -4.54
C ARG A 18 3.84 -8.40 -3.60
N THR A 19 4.70 -7.43 -3.88
CA THR A 19 4.80 -6.16 -3.14
C THR A 19 3.49 -5.36 -3.21
N ILE A 20 2.87 -5.26 -4.39
CA ILE A 20 1.58 -4.57 -4.54
C ILE A 20 0.48 -5.27 -3.74
N LEU A 21 0.40 -6.62 -3.79
CA LEU A 21 -0.59 -7.35 -3.01
C LEU A 21 -0.37 -7.17 -1.50
N ALA A 22 0.87 -7.29 -1.01
CA ALA A 22 1.22 -7.13 0.41
C ALA A 22 0.88 -5.73 0.96
N GLY A 23 1.04 -4.69 0.13
CA GLY A 23 0.70 -3.31 0.47
C GLY A 23 -0.79 -2.99 0.33
N GLY A 24 -1.56 -3.82 -0.36
CA GLY A 24 -2.97 -3.59 -0.60
C GLY A 24 -3.82 -3.67 0.67
N ARG A 25 -4.80 -2.76 0.79
CA ARG A 25 -5.81 -2.75 1.87
C ARG A 25 -7.23 -2.87 1.34
N CYS A 26 -7.43 -2.42 0.12
CA CYS A 26 -8.67 -2.55 -0.61
C CYS A 26 -8.39 -3.01 -2.04
N ALA A 27 -9.37 -3.66 -2.63
CA ALA A 27 -9.33 -4.03 -4.04
C ALA A 27 -10.67 -3.75 -4.68
N LEU A 28 -10.65 -3.49 -5.98
CA LEU A 28 -11.85 -3.46 -6.79
C LEU A 28 -12.15 -4.89 -7.25
N LEU A 29 -13.19 -5.49 -6.68
CA LEU A 29 -13.70 -6.79 -7.08
C LEU A 29 -14.67 -6.63 -8.25
N THR A 30 -14.46 -7.40 -9.31
CA THR A 30 -15.37 -7.52 -10.45
C THR A 30 -15.85 -8.95 -10.58
N LEU A 31 -17.17 -9.15 -10.55
CA LEU A 31 -17.86 -10.43 -10.71
C LEU A 31 -18.76 -10.38 -11.94
N PRO A 32 -18.27 -10.84 -13.11
CA PRO A 32 -19.04 -10.79 -14.35
C PRO A 32 -20.36 -11.56 -14.26
N CYS A 33 -20.38 -12.69 -13.57
CA CYS A 33 -21.56 -13.57 -13.46
C CYS A 33 -22.73 -12.93 -12.69
N ALA A 34 -22.44 -11.95 -11.84
CA ALA A 34 -23.43 -11.26 -11.01
C ALA A 34 -23.62 -9.79 -11.43
N HIS A 35 -22.92 -9.34 -12.47
CA HIS A 35 -22.85 -7.92 -12.87
C HIS A 35 -22.47 -6.99 -11.71
N VAL A 36 -21.61 -7.48 -10.81
CA VAL A 36 -21.19 -6.74 -9.60
C VAL A 36 -19.78 -6.21 -9.81
N ARG A 37 -19.59 -4.95 -9.41
CA ARG A 37 -18.29 -4.30 -9.33
C ARG A 37 -18.28 -3.38 -8.13
N GLY A 38 -17.34 -3.57 -7.21
CA GLY A 38 -17.28 -2.79 -5.96
C GLY A 38 -15.97 -2.95 -5.22
N TRP A 39 -15.70 -2.01 -4.33
CA TRP A 39 -14.53 -2.07 -3.44
C TRP A 39 -14.77 -3.05 -2.30
N VAL A 40 -13.75 -3.83 -1.97
CA VAL A 40 -13.75 -4.80 -0.89
C VAL A 40 -12.47 -4.64 -0.05
N GLY A 41 -12.52 -5.05 1.21
CA GLY A 41 -11.31 -5.16 2.03
C GLY A 41 -10.41 -6.26 1.48
N LEU A 42 -9.10 -6.04 1.49
CA LEU A 42 -8.10 -6.95 0.94
C LEU A 42 -7.04 -7.24 1.99
N ILE A 43 -6.70 -8.53 2.11
CA ILE A 43 -5.60 -9.03 2.94
C ILE A 43 -4.74 -9.95 2.08
N ASP A 44 -3.42 -9.76 2.14
CA ASP A 44 -2.45 -10.70 1.57
C ASP A 44 -2.22 -11.87 2.53
N ASP A 45 -2.56 -13.09 2.11
CA ASP A 45 -2.26 -14.33 2.80
C ASP A 45 -1.14 -15.10 2.09
N GLY A 46 0.05 -14.50 2.08
CA GLY A 46 1.22 -15.14 1.47
C GLY A 46 1.10 -15.32 -0.04
N GLY A 47 0.34 -14.44 -0.71
CA GLY A 47 0.19 -14.39 -2.17
C GLY A 47 -1.22 -14.66 -2.65
N GLU A 48 -2.04 -15.21 -1.77
CA GLU A 48 -3.45 -15.44 -2.04
C GLU A 48 -4.25 -14.25 -1.49
N PRO A 49 -5.09 -13.59 -2.31
CA PRO A 49 -5.91 -12.50 -1.84
C PRO A 49 -7.09 -13.03 -1.03
N LEU A 50 -7.17 -12.62 0.24
CA LEU A 50 -8.36 -12.76 1.05
C LEU A 50 -9.18 -11.48 0.98
N LEU A 51 -10.48 -11.62 0.71
CA LEU A 51 -11.41 -10.50 0.55
C LEU A 51 -12.39 -10.49 1.71
N LEU A 52 -12.54 -9.32 2.34
CA LEU A 52 -13.56 -9.06 3.34
C LEU A 52 -14.77 -8.39 2.69
N VAL A 53 -15.92 -9.05 2.77
CA VAL A 53 -17.20 -8.58 2.21
C VAL A 53 -18.32 -8.76 3.22
N GLY A 54 -19.41 -8.00 3.10
CA GLY A 54 -20.61 -8.25 3.91
C GLY A 54 -21.19 -9.64 3.63
N ALA A 55 -21.69 -10.32 4.66
CA ALA A 55 -22.18 -11.69 4.60
C ALA A 55 -23.35 -11.87 3.62
N ASP A 56 -24.21 -10.86 3.52
CA ASP A 56 -25.35 -10.83 2.59
C ASP A 56 -25.03 -10.06 1.30
N SER A 57 -23.75 -9.85 0.98
CA SER A 57 -23.37 -9.17 -0.24
C SER A 57 -23.48 -10.11 -1.46
N PRO A 58 -23.70 -9.57 -2.68
CA PRO A 58 -23.68 -10.38 -3.89
C PRO A 58 -22.38 -11.21 -4.07
N PRO A 59 -21.17 -10.71 -3.74
CA PRO A 59 -19.96 -11.53 -3.73
C PRO A 59 -20.05 -12.77 -2.84
N ALA A 60 -20.54 -12.63 -1.61
CA ALA A 60 -20.67 -13.76 -0.69
C ALA A 60 -21.62 -14.84 -1.24
N ARG A 61 -22.74 -14.43 -1.87
CA ARG A 61 -23.66 -15.37 -2.54
C ARG A 61 -23.09 -16.05 -3.78
N CYS A 62 -22.09 -15.43 -4.42
CA CYS A 62 -21.45 -15.99 -5.62
C CYS A 62 -20.25 -16.88 -5.30
N ALA A 63 -19.77 -16.88 -4.06
CA ALA A 63 -18.71 -17.76 -3.62
C ALA A 63 -19.10 -19.23 -3.87
N ASP A 64 -18.12 -20.06 -4.20
CA ASP A 64 -18.26 -21.51 -4.42
C ASP A 64 -19.12 -21.91 -5.64
N SER A 65 -19.62 -20.94 -6.40
CA SER A 65 -20.32 -21.20 -7.67
C SER A 65 -19.40 -21.68 -8.81
N GLY A 66 -18.09 -21.75 -8.56
CA GLY A 66 -17.07 -22.05 -9.57
C GLY A 66 -16.86 -20.95 -10.60
N ARG A 67 -17.44 -19.76 -10.40
CA ARG A 67 -17.33 -18.62 -11.32
C ARG A 67 -16.02 -17.86 -11.10
N ARG A 68 -15.45 -17.35 -12.20
CA ARG A 68 -14.25 -16.52 -12.15
C ARG A 68 -14.58 -15.10 -11.67
N ALA A 69 -13.71 -14.59 -10.82
CA ALA A 69 -13.68 -13.22 -10.33
C ALA A 69 -12.40 -12.53 -10.80
N ARG A 70 -12.40 -11.20 -10.72
CA ARG A 70 -11.23 -10.36 -10.95
C ARG A 70 -11.06 -9.40 -9.78
N VAL A 71 -9.84 -9.29 -9.29
CA VAL A 71 -9.44 -8.42 -8.19
C VAL A 71 -8.39 -7.45 -8.74
N ASP A 72 -8.72 -6.17 -8.77
CA ASP A 72 -7.81 -5.09 -9.15
C ASP A 72 -7.27 -4.43 -7.88
N VAL A 73 -5.97 -4.55 -7.64
CA VAL A 73 -5.28 -3.95 -6.49
C VAL A 73 -4.46 -2.74 -6.97
N PRO A 74 -4.72 -1.53 -6.45
CA PRO A 74 -3.90 -0.37 -6.76
C PRO A 74 -2.51 -0.49 -6.12
N GLY A 75 -1.45 -0.20 -6.89
CA GLY A 75 -0.10 0.01 -6.39
C GLY A 75 0.11 1.47 -5.99
N HIS A 76 1.06 1.71 -5.08
CA HIS A 76 1.30 3.06 -4.56
C HIS A 76 2.07 3.96 -5.54
N ASN A 77 2.80 3.41 -6.52
CA ASN A 77 3.44 4.21 -7.58
C ASN A 77 2.56 4.35 -8.83
N GLY A 78 1.26 4.09 -8.69
CA GLY A 78 0.30 4.14 -9.80
C GLY A 78 0.27 2.87 -10.66
N GLU A 79 0.96 1.80 -10.25
CA GLU A 79 0.76 0.48 -10.84
C GLU A 79 -0.63 -0.07 -10.52
N ARG A 80 -1.03 -1.10 -11.24
CA ARG A 80 -2.21 -1.90 -10.92
C ARG A 80 -1.91 -3.38 -11.07
N LEU A 81 -2.09 -4.12 -9.99
CA LEU A 81 -2.07 -5.58 -10.02
C LEU A 81 -3.49 -6.09 -10.31
N VAL A 82 -3.62 -7.06 -11.22
CA VAL A 82 -4.88 -7.72 -11.53
C VAL A 82 -4.70 -9.21 -11.29
N LEU A 83 -5.51 -9.73 -10.36
CA LEU A 83 -5.60 -11.16 -10.07
C LEU A 83 -6.93 -11.68 -10.59
N ALA A 84 -6.91 -12.75 -11.38
CA ALA A 84 -8.12 -13.44 -11.81
C ALA A 84 -8.06 -14.90 -11.38
N GLY A 85 -9.22 -15.45 -11.04
CA GLY A 85 -9.31 -16.78 -10.44
C GLY A 85 -10.72 -17.14 -10.03
N VAL A 86 -10.89 -18.30 -9.41
CA VAL A 86 -12.20 -18.77 -8.93
C VAL A 86 -12.46 -18.22 -7.52
N LEU A 87 -13.62 -17.61 -7.32
CA LEU A 87 -14.05 -17.12 -6.01
C LEU A 87 -14.60 -18.27 -5.16
N ALA A 88 -14.08 -18.42 -3.95
CA ALA A 88 -14.51 -19.43 -2.99
C ALA A 88 -14.66 -18.83 -1.60
N SER A 89 -15.49 -19.45 -0.76
CA SER A 89 -15.53 -19.10 0.66
C SER A 89 -14.22 -19.54 1.31
N ALA A 90 -13.62 -18.69 2.15
CA ALA A 90 -12.48 -19.11 2.94
C ALA A 90 -12.95 -20.07 4.05
N ALA A 91 -12.04 -20.93 4.52
CA ALA A 91 -12.34 -21.85 5.61
C ALA A 91 -12.42 -21.13 6.97
N GLU A 92 -11.67 -20.04 7.13
CA GLU A 92 -11.65 -19.23 8.35
C GLU A 92 -12.78 -18.19 8.35
N THR A 93 -13.31 -17.91 9.53
CA THR A 93 -14.25 -16.81 9.76
C THR A 93 -13.54 -15.45 9.86
N ALA A 94 -14.30 -14.35 9.83
CA ALA A 94 -13.73 -13.02 10.00
C ALA A 94 -13.07 -12.84 11.38
N ASP A 95 -13.68 -13.36 12.44
CA ASP A 95 -13.13 -13.32 13.81
C ASP A 95 -11.83 -14.12 13.93
N GLU A 96 -11.79 -15.32 13.35
CA GLU A 96 -10.58 -16.16 13.33
C GLU A 96 -9.43 -15.47 12.56
N LEU A 97 -9.75 -14.84 11.42
CA LEU A 97 -8.78 -14.07 10.65
C LEU A 97 -8.24 -12.89 11.46
N VAL A 98 -9.09 -12.17 12.18
CA VAL A 98 -8.68 -11.03 13.02
C VAL A 98 -7.81 -11.49 14.17
N GLN A 99 -8.16 -12.58 14.84
CA GLN A 99 -7.34 -13.16 15.89
C GLN A 99 -5.98 -13.61 15.34
N ARG A 100 -5.96 -14.26 14.17
CA ARG A 100 -4.73 -14.68 13.48
C ARG A 100 -3.84 -13.49 13.16
N LEU A 101 -4.41 -12.40 12.63
CA LEU A 101 -3.68 -11.18 12.34
C LEU A 101 -3.16 -10.51 13.61
N GLY A 102 -3.97 -10.45 14.67
CA GLY A 102 -3.55 -9.92 15.97
C GLY A 102 -2.35 -10.66 16.56
N ASN A 103 -2.34 -11.99 16.46
CA ASN A 103 -1.19 -12.82 16.86
C ASN A 103 0.08 -12.53 16.03
N LEU A 104 -0.08 -12.01 14.82
CA LEU A 104 1.01 -11.57 13.94
C LEU A 104 1.34 -10.07 14.12
N GLY A 105 0.73 -9.40 15.11
CA GLY A 105 0.90 -7.97 15.35
C GLY A 105 0.26 -7.08 14.28
N ARG A 106 -0.70 -7.60 13.51
CA ARG A 106 -1.46 -6.87 12.50
C ARG A 106 -2.88 -6.60 13.00
N SER A 107 -3.45 -5.46 12.62
CA SER A 107 -4.85 -5.12 12.90
C SER A 107 -5.60 -4.83 11.61
N ILE A 108 -6.92 -5.03 11.64
CA ILE A 108 -7.84 -4.61 10.60
C ILE A 108 -8.74 -3.53 11.20
N THR A 109 -8.90 -2.43 10.47
CA THR A 109 -9.90 -1.41 10.80
C THR A 109 -11.13 -1.63 9.94
N VAL A 110 -12.26 -1.95 10.56
CA VAL A 110 -13.56 -2.03 9.89
C VAL A 110 -14.18 -0.63 9.95
N THR A 111 -14.28 0.03 8.79
CA THR A 111 -14.80 1.41 8.71
C THR A 111 -16.33 1.48 8.79
N SER A 112 -17.03 0.36 8.63
CA SER A 112 -18.49 0.28 8.68
C SER A 112 -18.98 -1.14 8.94
N GLY A 113 -20.01 -1.28 9.79
CA GLY A 113 -20.62 -2.58 10.15
C GLY A 113 -19.89 -3.30 11.28
N ASP A 114 -20.46 -4.42 11.73
CA ASP A 114 -19.81 -5.32 12.68
C ASP A 114 -18.95 -6.34 11.92
N ILE A 115 -17.88 -6.80 12.56
CA ILE A 115 -16.99 -7.82 12.03
C ILE A 115 -17.70 -9.17 11.88
N SER A 116 -18.68 -9.42 12.74
CA SER A 116 -19.55 -10.60 12.70
C SER A 116 -20.43 -10.67 11.43
N ASP A 117 -20.70 -9.51 10.82
CA ASP A 117 -21.44 -9.37 9.57
C ASP A 117 -20.55 -9.55 8.32
N LEU A 118 -19.26 -9.86 8.49
CA LEU A 118 -18.34 -10.07 7.39
C LEU A 118 -18.19 -11.56 7.04
N ARG A 119 -17.82 -11.79 5.78
CA ARG A 119 -17.37 -13.07 5.25
C ARG A 119 -16.01 -12.89 4.61
N VAL A 120 -15.16 -13.89 4.84
CA VAL A 120 -13.85 -14.00 4.21
C VAL A 120 -14.00 -14.84 2.96
N LEU A 121 -13.64 -14.28 1.81
CA LEU A 121 -13.58 -14.98 0.54
C LEU A 121 -12.13 -15.13 0.11
N SER A 122 -11.82 -16.22 -0.58
CA SER A 122 -10.53 -16.43 -1.24
C SER A 122 -10.73 -16.42 -2.75
N VAL A 123 -9.67 -16.03 -3.47
CA VAL A 123 -9.63 -16.18 -4.93
C VAL A 123 -8.51 -17.15 -5.26
N ALA A 124 -8.86 -18.33 -5.77
CA ALA A 124 -7.87 -19.26 -6.29
C ALA A 124 -7.30 -18.72 -7.60
N VAL A 125 -6.18 -18.00 -7.51
CA VAL A 125 -5.58 -17.25 -8.62
C VAL A 125 -5.02 -18.20 -9.68
N ASP A 126 -5.47 -18.02 -10.93
CA ASP A 126 -4.97 -18.73 -12.11
C ASP A 126 -4.41 -17.78 -13.18
N GLU A 127 -4.43 -16.47 -12.91
CA GLU A 127 -3.90 -15.45 -13.79
C GLU A 127 -3.51 -14.17 -13.04
N VAL A 128 -2.30 -13.67 -13.33
CA VAL A 128 -1.70 -12.47 -12.72
C VAL A 128 -1.23 -11.53 -13.82
N LEU A 129 -1.67 -10.28 -13.76
CA LEU A 129 -1.24 -9.21 -14.66
C LEU A 129 -0.81 -7.99 -13.84
N ILE A 130 0.23 -7.31 -14.29
CA ILE A 130 0.64 -6.01 -13.76
C ILE A 130 0.54 -4.95 -14.85
N CYS A 131 -0.18 -3.88 -14.56
CA CYS A 131 -0.26 -2.70 -15.41
C CYS A 131 0.66 -1.66 -14.80
N LEU A 132 1.75 -1.34 -15.51
CA LEU A 132 2.67 -0.30 -15.08
C LEU A 132 2.09 1.06 -15.47
N PRO A 133 2.32 2.13 -14.68
CA PRO A 133 1.96 3.47 -15.11
C PRO A 133 2.60 3.71 -16.47
N GLY A 134 1.80 4.17 -17.43
CA GLY A 134 2.38 4.63 -18.70
C GLY A 134 3.40 5.70 -18.38
N ARG A 135 4.60 5.65 -19.00
CA ARG A 135 5.45 6.84 -19.06
C ARG A 135 4.53 7.96 -19.54
N ALA A 136 4.30 8.97 -18.72
CA ALA A 136 3.65 10.17 -19.18
C ALA A 136 4.49 10.66 -20.37
N GLU A 137 3.99 10.46 -21.59
CA GLU A 137 4.49 11.21 -22.72
C GLU A 137 4.29 12.67 -22.31
N ALA A 138 5.41 13.37 -22.09
CA ALA A 138 5.40 14.81 -21.92
C ALA A 138 4.50 15.38 -23.02
N PRO A 139 3.57 16.30 -22.70
CA PRO A 139 2.66 16.82 -23.69
C PRO A 139 3.49 17.35 -24.87
N ALA A 140 3.37 16.69 -26.01
CA ALA A 140 4.00 17.09 -27.24
C ALA A 140 3.37 18.43 -27.66
N GLY A 141 4.03 19.53 -27.32
CA GLY A 141 3.62 20.86 -27.76
C GLY A 141 3.81 21.94 -26.72
N ALA A 142 5.07 22.29 -26.41
CA ALA A 142 5.39 23.62 -25.89
C ALA A 142 6.79 24.10 -26.31
N ASP A 143 7.31 23.63 -27.46
CA ASP A 143 8.38 24.33 -28.16
C ASP A 143 7.78 25.23 -29.24
N ARG A 144 7.34 26.41 -28.81
CA ARG A 144 7.31 27.58 -29.70
C ARG A 144 7.87 28.77 -28.95
N ALA A 145 9.08 29.15 -29.36
CA ALA A 145 9.72 30.42 -29.06
C ALA A 145 8.80 31.61 -29.42
N PRO A 146 8.97 32.76 -28.75
CA PRO A 146 8.06 33.89 -28.86
C PRO A 146 8.29 34.63 -30.18
N VAL A 147 7.24 34.77 -30.98
CA VAL A 147 7.22 35.78 -32.05
C VAL A 147 6.43 36.96 -31.51
N ALA A 148 7.15 38.06 -31.33
CA ALA A 148 6.57 39.37 -31.10
C ALA A 148 5.84 39.82 -32.37
N ASP A 149 4.58 40.26 -32.23
CA ASP A 149 4.18 41.48 -32.91
C ASP A 149 3.08 42.22 -32.15
N ARG A 150 3.22 43.53 -32.11
CA ARG A 150 2.29 44.49 -31.51
C ARG A 150 1.20 44.80 -32.53
N THR A 151 -0.04 44.94 -32.09
CA THR A 151 -0.86 46.09 -32.53
C THR A 151 -1.99 46.40 -31.56
N VAL A 152 -2.08 47.69 -31.25
CA VAL A 152 -3.05 48.37 -30.40
C VAL A 152 -4.35 48.57 -31.17
N ALA A 153 -5.50 48.25 -30.57
CA ALA A 153 -6.74 48.97 -30.83
C ALA A 153 -7.73 48.81 -29.66
N ASP A 154 -8.01 49.97 -29.08
CA ASP A 154 -8.98 50.32 -28.06
C ASP A 154 -10.44 50.04 -28.48
N ARG A 155 -11.26 49.54 -27.54
CA ARG A 155 -12.64 50.00 -27.32
C ARG A 155 -13.31 49.34 -26.11
N THR A 156 -13.59 50.19 -25.13
CA THR A 156 -14.60 50.08 -24.06
C THR A 156 -15.99 49.64 -24.55
N ALA A 157 -16.62 48.70 -23.84
CA ALA A 157 -18.08 48.68 -23.64
C ALA A 157 -18.45 47.86 -22.40
N ALA A 158 -19.20 48.51 -21.51
CA ALA A 158 -19.84 47.95 -20.33
C ALA A 158 -20.94 46.93 -20.69
N GLY A 159 -21.18 45.97 -19.81
CA GLY A 159 -22.27 45.00 -19.95
C GLY A 159 -22.35 44.02 -18.78
N SER A 160 -22.86 44.49 -17.66
CA SER A 160 -23.23 43.68 -16.48
C SER A 160 -24.51 42.88 -16.75
N VAL A 161 -24.51 41.56 -16.54
CA VAL A 161 -25.70 40.71 -16.40
C VAL A 161 -25.37 39.53 -15.45
N PRO A 162 -26.30 39.07 -14.58
CA PRO A 162 -25.96 38.46 -13.29
C PRO A 162 -25.79 36.94 -13.35
N VAL A 163 -24.95 36.41 -12.45
CA VAL A 163 -24.87 34.98 -12.14
C VAL A 163 -25.94 34.66 -11.09
N ALA A 164 -26.85 33.76 -11.46
CA ALA A 164 -27.86 33.21 -10.58
C ALA A 164 -27.20 32.29 -9.54
N THR A 165 -27.47 32.59 -8.27
CA THR A 165 -27.11 31.77 -7.10
C THR A 165 -28.19 30.71 -6.92
N GLU A 166 -27.90 29.45 -7.20
CA GLU A 166 -28.70 28.33 -6.69
C GLU A 166 -27.98 27.70 -5.48
N LEU A 167 -28.53 27.98 -4.31
CA LEU A 167 -28.23 27.31 -3.04
C LEU A 167 -28.71 25.85 -3.13
N ALA A 168 -27.79 24.90 -3.03
CA ALA A 168 -28.10 23.54 -2.60
C ALA A 168 -27.43 23.29 -1.26
N ALA A 169 -28.26 23.08 -0.25
CA ALA A 169 -27.89 22.84 1.13
C ALA A 169 -27.01 21.58 1.29
N GLY A 170 -25.83 21.75 1.89
CA GLY A 170 -25.01 20.68 2.43
C GLY A 170 -24.84 20.91 3.92
N THR A 171 -25.42 20.03 4.73
CA THR A 171 -25.22 20.00 6.18
C THR A 171 -23.83 19.46 6.49
N GLU A 172 -22.97 20.33 7.02
CA GLU A 172 -21.75 19.98 7.74
C GLU A 172 -22.11 19.21 9.02
N ALA A 173 -21.44 18.08 9.26
CA ALA A 173 -21.30 17.50 10.58
C ALA A 173 -19.82 17.27 10.86
N ALA A 174 -19.37 17.92 11.92
CA ALA A 174 -17.99 18.10 12.34
C ALA A 174 -17.27 16.81 12.72
N HIS A 175 -16.01 16.69 12.30
CA HIS A 175 -15.02 15.85 12.94
C HIS A 175 -14.42 16.62 14.12
N ALA A 176 -14.75 16.20 15.33
CA ALA A 176 -14.03 16.55 16.55
C ALA A 176 -13.43 15.26 17.11
N GLU A 177 -12.13 15.05 16.93
CA GLU A 177 -11.39 14.05 17.71
C GLU A 177 -10.89 14.70 19.01
N LEU A 178 -11.31 14.09 20.11
CA LEU A 178 -10.91 14.44 21.46
C LEU A 178 -9.53 13.84 21.75
N ALA A 179 -8.53 14.71 21.82
CA ALA A 179 -7.26 14.41 22.47
C ALA A 179 -7.49 14.31 23.99
N ALA A 180 -7.13 13.18 24.59
CA ALA A 180 -6.91 13.08 26.04
C ALA A 180 -5.87 11.99 26.33
N GLY A 181 -4.63 12.42 26.50
CA GLY A 181 -3.69 11.71 27.35
C GLY A 181 -4.10 11.86 28.81
N THR A 182 -3.90 10.85 29.62
CA THR A 182 -3.85 11.02 31.07
C THR A 182 -2.89 9.98 31.65
N GLU A 183 -1.72 10.47 32.06
CA GLU A 183 -0.90 9.82 33.07
C GLU A 183 -1.60 9.94 34.42
N LEU A 184 -1.62 8.87 35.21
CA LEU A 184 -1.65 9.00 36.67
C LEU A 184 -1.00 7.75 37.31
N ALA A 185 0.13 7.97 37.96
CA ALA A 185 0.74 7.03 38.88
C ALA A 185 0.24 7.33 40.31
N THR A 186 -0.21 6.31 41.03
CA THR A 186 -0.01 6.17 42.49
C THR A 186 -0.10 4.68 42.85
N GLY A 187 0.97 4.18 43.48
CA GLY A 187 1.07 2.77 43.89
C GLY A 187 0.37 2.47 45.20
N THR A 188 0.22 1.18 45.50
CA THR A 188 0.40 0.59 46.83
C THR A 188 0.71 -0.91 46.68
N GLU A 189 1.78 -1.33 47.36
CA GLU A 189 2.26 -2.68 47.73
C GLU A 189 1.16 -3.68 48.15
N ALA A 190 1.35 -4.99 48.33
CA ALA A 190 2.33 -6.02 47.99
C ALA A 190 1.71 -7.34 48.52
N ALA A 191 1.92 -8.47 47.84
CA ALA A 191 1.86 -9.79 48.46
C ALA A 191 2.61 -10.78 47.58
N GLY A 192 3.75 -11.24 48.07
CA GLY A 192 4.61 -12.21 47.40
C GLY A 192 4.10 -13.65 47.54
N ALA A 193 4.57 -14.49 46.63
CA ALA A 193 4.84 -15.91 46.87
C ALA A 193 5.93 -16.38 45.89
N ASP A 194 7.06 -16.79 46.45
CA ASP A 194 8.11 -17.59 45.81
C ASP A 194 7.54 -18.87 45.18
N LEU A 195 8.05 -19.30 44.02
CA LEU A 195 8.88 -20.51 43.90
C LEU A 195 9.30 -20.84 42.45
N ALA A 196 10.59 -21.18 42.34
CA ALA A 196 11.18 -22.27 41.55
C ALA A 196 11.37 -22.14 40.02
N ALA A 197 12.63 -22.42 39.69
CA ALA A 197 13.21 -22.60 38.37
C ALA A 197 12.57 -23.76 37.57
N GLY A 198 12.52 -23.57 36.25
CA GLY A 198 12.24 -24.60 35.26
C GLY A 198 12.61 -24.07 33.88
N THR A 199 13.83 -24.33 33.45
CA THR A 199 14.33 -24.05 32.10
C THR A 199 13.69 -25.06 31.15
N GLU A 200 12.70 -24.65 30.36
CA GLU A 200 12.25 -25.40 29.19
C GLU A 200 12.33 -24.52 27.95
N VAL A 201 13.29 -24.87 27.08
CA VAL A 201 13.36 -24.39 25.71
C VAL A 201 12.20 -25.03 24.95
N VAL A 202 11.09 -24.31 24.82
CA VAL A 202 9.99 -24.71 23.95
C VAL A 202 10.26 -24.11 22.57
N GLU A 203 10.75 -24.97 21.69
CA GLU A 203 10.94 -24.76 20.26
C GLU A 203 9.66 -24.21 19.62
N ALA A 204 9.75 -23.02 19.00
CA ALA A 204 8.62 -22.37 18.35
C ALA A 204 8.09 -23.24 17.19
N PRO A 205 6.78 -23.53 17.11
CA PRO A 205 6.24 -24.33 16.03
C PRO A 205 6.28 -23.55 14.70
N ALA A 206 6.92 -24.14 13.69
CA ALA A 206 6.99 -23.61 12.34
C ALA A 206 5.59 -23.32 11.75
N PRO A 207 5.44 -22.30 10.89
CA PRO A 207 4.16 -21.95 10.28
C PRO A 207 3.65 -23.09 9.40
N ARG A 208 2.49 -23.65 9.76
CA ARG A 208 1.83 -24.73 9.02
C ARG A 208 1.27 -24.18 7.71
N ARG A 209 1.93 -24.52 6.60
CA ARG A 209 1.38 -24.38 5.24
C ARG A 209 0.14 -25.29 5.11
N SER A 210 -1.04 -24.70 4.99
CA SER A 210 -2.30 -25.39 4.67
C SER A 210 -2.28 -25.81 3.19
N ARG A 211 -1.72 -26.99 2.93
CA ARG A 211 -1.78 -27.62 1.61
C ARG A 211 -3.21 -28.12 1.38
N VAL A 212 -4.02 -27.35 0.66
CA VAL A 212 -5.30 -27.84 0.15
C VAL A 212 -5.02 -28.99 -0.83
N THR A 213 -5.45 -30.19 -0.45
CA THR A 213 -5.29 -31.41 -1.25
C THR A 213 -6.14 -31.31 -2.52
N ARG A 214 -5.47 -31.24 -3.69
CA ARG A 214 -6.13 -31.37 -5.00
C ARG A 214 -6.79 -32.75 -5.11
N ARG A 215 -8.12 -32.80 -5.09
CA ARG A 215 -8.86 -33.96 -5.62
C ARG A 215 -8.85 -33.90 -7.15
N ALA A 216 -7.94 -34.64 -7.74
CA ALA A 216 -7.96 -34.94 -9.17
C ALA A 216 -9.09 -35.94 -9.46
N ARG A 217 -10.15 -35.49 -10.15
CA ARG A 217 -10.99 -36.35 -10.99
C ARG A 217 -11.46 -35.57 -12.22
N GLY A 218 -11.10 -36.11 -13.39
CA GLY A 218 -11.80 -35.82 -14.64
C GLY A 218 -11.13 -34.77 -15.52
N ALA A 219 -10.06 -35.15 -16.20
CA ALA A 219 -9.59 -34.43 -17.37
C ALA A 219 -10.68 -34.45 -18.47
N ARG A 220 -11.32 -33.30 -18.69
CA ARG A 220 -11.73 -32.91 -20.04
C ARG A 220 -10.85 -31.74 -20.46
N ARG A 221 -9.97 -32.05 -21.40
CA ARG A 221 -9.29 -31.07 -22.24
C ARG A 221 -10.37 -30.30 -22.99
N ASP A 222 -10.77 -29.14 -22.49
CA ASP A 222 -11.43 -28.14 -23.31
C ASP A 222 -10.49 -26.95 -23.46
N ALA A 223 -9.97 -26.90 -24.68
CA ALA A 223 -9.34 -25.83 -25.41
C ALA A 223 -8.86 -24.59 -24.65
N ALA A 224 -7.60 -24.26 -24.92
CA ALA A 224 -7.06 -22.92 -24.98
C ALA A 224 -8.00 -21.93 -25.71
N ALA A 225 -9.03 -21.45 -25.03
CA ALA A 225 -9.71 -20.24 -25.39
C ALA A 225 -8.82 -19.10 -24.89
N ARG A 226 -7.93 -18.63 -25.78
CA ARG A 226 -7.34 -17.29 -25.64
C ARG A 226 -8.48 -16.33 -25.33
N PRO A 227 -8.45 -15.57 -24.23
CA PRO A 227 -9.38 -14.46 -24.03
C PRO A 227 -8.94 -13.30 -24.93
N GLY A 228 -9.12 -13.47 -26.23
CA GLY A 228 -9.01 -12.36 -27.18
C GLY A 228 -10.16 -11.40 -26.95
N GLY A 229 -9.83 -10.14 -26.61
CA GLY A 229 -10.68 -9.00 -26.98
C GLY A 229 -11.50 -8.31 -25.89
N ARG A 230 -11.51 -8.75 -24.62
CA ARG A 230 -12.26 -8.06 -23.55
C ARG A 230 -11.39 -7.39 -22.46
N TRP A 231 -10.08 -7.36 -22.64
CA TRP A 231 -9.10 -6.94 -21.62
C TRP A 231 -8.27 -5.70 -22.03
N SER A 232 -8.65 -5.05 -23.12
CA SER A 232 -7.91 -3.97 -23.80
C SER A 232 -7.88 -2.63 -23.06
N SER A 233 -8.62 -2.46 -21.96
CA SER A 233 -8.73 -1.18 -21.24
C SER A 233 -7.69 -0.98 -20.14
N LEU A 234 -6.68 -1.87 -20.06
CA LEU A 234 -5.70 -1.90 -18.97
C LEU A 234 -4.38 -1.17 -19.27
N GLY A 235 -4.24 -0.52 -20.44
CA GLY A 235 -2.93 -0.05 -20.90
C GLY A 235 -1.97 -1.23 -21.17
N PRO A 236 -0.66 -1.00 -21.19
CA PRO A 236 0.33 -2.06 -21.41
C PRO A 236 0.43 -2.97 -20.17
N ALA A 237 -0.47 -3.96 -20.08
CA ALA A 237 -0.44 -4.99 -19.04
C ALA A 237 0.61 -6.07 -19.37
N ARG A 238 1.45 -6.41 -18.40
CA ARG A 238 2.42 -7.52 -18.48
C ARG A 238 1.87 -8.71 -17.70
N ARG A 239 1.97 -9.90 -18.29
CA ARG A 239 1.60 -11.15 -17.60
C ARG A 239 2.74 -11.63 -16.72
N VAL A 240 2.40 -12.03 -15.50
CA VAL A 240 3.33 -12.67 -14.56
C VAL A 240 3.05 -14.17 -14.55
N GLU A 241 4.09 -14.98 -14.60
CA GLU A 241 3.95 -16.43 -14.49
C GLU A 241 3.51 -16.82 -13.08
N LEU A 242 2.51 -17.71 -12.95
CA LEU A 242 2.00 -18.17 -11.65
C LEU A 242 3.09 -18.80 -10.78
N THR A 243 4.00 -19.59 -11.37
CA THR A 243 5.10 -20.22 -10.63
C THR A 243 6.01 -19.16 -10.02
N SER A 244 6.41 -18.18 -10.82
CA SER A 244 7.24 -17.06 -10.38
C SER A 244 6.54 -16.22 -9.31
N TYR A 245 5.25 -15.93 -9.50
CA TYR A 245 4.43 -15.22 -8.51
C TYR A 245 4.31 -15.96 -7.17
N ALA A 246 4.13 -17.28 -7.21
CA ALA A 246 4.00 -18.10 -6.00
C ALA A 246 5.31 -18.26 -5.22
N LEU A 247 6.46 -18.14 -5.90
CA LEU A 247 7.79 -18.25 -5.31
C LEU A 247 8.41 -16.90 -4.92
N ALA A 248 7.93 -15.80 -5.49
CA ALA A 248 8.45 -14.47 -5.19
C ALA A 248 8.10 -14.05 -3.76
N GLU A 249 9.05 -13.42 -3.11
CA GLU A 249 8.85 -12.77 -1.81
C GLU A 249 8.58 -11.27 -2.04
N PRO A 250 7.60 -10.68 -1.34
CA PRO A 250 7.33 -9.25 -1.45
C PRO A 250 8.42 -8.40 -0.80
N ASP A 251 8.65 -7.21 -1.34
CA ASP A 251 9.36 -6.16 -0.62
C ASP A 251 8.44 -5.51 0.42
N LEU A 252 8.53 -6.01 1.67
CA LEU A 252 7.70 -5.52 2.75
C LEU A 252 7.96 -4.05 3.10
N VAL A 253 9.20 -3.54 2.93
CA VAL A 253 9.48 -2.13 3.24
C VAL A 253 8.71 -1.24 2.27
N THR A 254 8.81 -1.53 0.98
CA THR A 254 8.08 -0.82 -0.07
C THR A 254 6.56 -1.06 0.00
N ALA A 255 6.12 -2.26 0.36
CA ALA A 255 4.70 -2.58 0.52
C ALA A 255 4.02 -1.75 1.62
N TYR A 256 4.70 -1.54 2.75
CA TYR A 256 4.17 -0.78 3.89
C TYR A 256 4.58 0.70 3.89
N ALA A 257 5.37 1.15 2.89
CA ALA A 257 5.87 2.52 2.83
C ALA A 257 4.78 3.59 2.96
N PRO A 258 3.61 3.52 2.28
CA PRO A 258 2.58 4.56 2.43
C PRO A 258 2.09 4.73 3.86
N ASP A 259 1.77 3.63 4.55
CA ASP A 259 1.28 3.64 5.93
C ASP A 259 2.36 4.18 6.89
N LEU A 260 3.62 3.77 6.67
CA LEU A 260 4.76 4.22 7.47
C LEU A 260 5.05 5.72 7.25
N ILE A 261 5.02 6.19 6.02
CA ILE A 261 5.25 7.60 5.66
C ILE A 261 4.16 8.48 6.30
N GLU A 262 2.90 8.08 6.19
CA GLU A 262 1.79 8.80 6.82
C GLU A 262 1.98 8.87 8.34
N HIS A 263 2.34 7.75 8.97
CA HIS A 263 2.60 7.71 10.40
C HIS A 263 3.79 8.60 10.81
N LEU A 264 4.91 8.52 10.09
CA LEU A 264 6.10 9.34 10.37
C LEU A 264 5.80 10.84 10.24
N ASN A 265 5.09 11.24 9.18
CA ASN A 265 4.76 12.64 8.94
C ASN A 265 3.75 13.19 9.96
N LYS A 266 2.87 12.36 10.53
CA LYS A 266 1.89 12.79 11.53
C LYS A 266 2.41 12.73 12.96
N ALA A 267 2.98 11.59 13.36
CA ALA A 267 3.37 11.32 14.74
C ALA A 267 4.82 11.74 15.06
N HIS A 268 5.70 11.79 14.04
CA HIS A 268 7.14 11.97 14.21
C HIS A 268 7.70 13.17 13.44
N ALA A 269 6.87 14.14 13.08
CA ALA A 269 7.27 15.31 12.28
C ALA A 269 8.50 16.06 12.82
N ALA A 270 8.60 16.22 14.15
CA ALA A 270 9.74 16.89 14.78
C ALA A 270 11.05 16.11 14.60
N GLN A 271 11.01 14.78 14.72
CA GLN A 271 12.17 13.92 14.49
C GLN A 271 12.55 13.89 13.00
N MET A 272 11.56 13.91 12.10
CA MET A 272 11.81 13.98 10.65
C MET A 272 12.51 15.28 10.27
N ARG A 273 12.18 16.40 10.92
CA ARG A 273 12.90 17.68 10.74
C ARG A 273 14.37 17.59 11.13
N GLN A 274 14.69 16.93 12.24
CA GLN A 274 16.08 16.72 12.68
C GLN A 274 16.87 15.86 11.68
N LEU A 275 16.27 14.77 11.19
CA LEU A 275 16.91 13.91 10.20
C LEU A 275 17.11 14.60 8.85
N ALA A 276 16.16 15.43 8.41
CA ALA A 276 16.26 16.16 7.14
C ALA A 276 17.49 17.09 7.08
N ALA A 277 17.94 17.62 8.22
CA ALA A 277 19.17 18.42 8.29
C ALA A 277 20.41 17.64 7.80
N ARG A 278 20.45 16.34 8.08
CA ARG A 278 21.54 15.42 7.68
C ARG A 278 21.36 14.85 6.27
N GLY A 279 20.20 15.09 5.65
CA GLY A 279 19.91 14.60 4.31
C GLY A 279 20.96 15.09 3.31
N VAL A 280 21.48 14.17 2.50
CA VAL A 280 22.42 14.52 1.44
C VAL A 280 21.63 15.18 0.32
N THR A 281 22.10 16.35 -0.10
CA THR A 281 21.56 17.09 -1.25
C THR A 281 22.68 17.38 -2.22
N ALA A 282 22.34 17.70 -3.47
CA ALA A 282 23.32 18.25 -4.41
C ALA A 282 23.88 19.62 -3.96
N ALA A 283 23.18 20.33 -3.06
CA ALA A 283 23.50 21.67 -2.58
C ALA A 283 24.25 21.69 -1.23
N GLY A 284 24.48 20.54 -0.59
CA GLY A 284 25.15 20.42 0.70
C GLY A 284 24.22 20.22 1.92
N SER A 285 24.81 20.23 3.11
CA SER A 285 24.13 20.12 4.40
C SER A 285 23.72 21.51 4.90
N ILE A 286 22.58 21.62 5.59
CA ILE A 286 22.19 22.84 6.34
C ILE A 286 22.19 22.56 7.83
N CYS A 287 22.27 23.60 8.67
CA CYS A 287 22.19 23.41 10.11
C CYS A 287 20.78 22.93 10.50
N ALA A 288 20.67 22.08 11.52
CA ALA A 288 19.37 21.55 11.96
C ALA A 288 18.39 22.66 12.37
N ASP A 289 18.91 23.75 12.94
CA ASP A 289 18.12 24.91 13.37
C ASP A 289 17.55 25.72 12.19
N GLU A 290 18.12 25.58 10.99
CA GLU A 290 17.69 26.28 9.78
C GLU A 290 16.59 25.53 9.02
N VAL A 291 16.43 24.23 9.27
CA VAL A 291 15.28 23.48 8.72
C VAL A 291 14.03 24.05 9.35
N ILE A 292 13.06 24.55 8.59
CA ILE A 292 11.77 25.06 9.05
C ILE A 292 10.75 23.91 9.10
N GLY A 293 10.78 23.02 8.12
CA GLY A 293 9.88 21.87 8.02
C GLY A 293 10.49 20.72 7.21
N ALA A 294 9.95 19.52 7.41
CA ALA A 294 10.31 18.36 6.62
C ALA A 294 9.11 17.44 6.43
N SER A 295 9.09 16.72 5.30
CA SER A 295 8.07 15.70 5.01
C SER A 295 8.72 14.55 4.27
N VAL A 296 8.53 13.33 4.77
CA VAL A 296 8.93 12.11 4.07
C VAL A 296 8.02 11.92 2.87
N THR A 297 8.60 11.67 1.69
CA THR A 297 7.88 11.47 0.43
C THR A 297 7.98 10.04 -0.09
N SER A 298 9.07 9.35 0.23
CA SER A 298 9.31 7.98 -0.20
C SER A 298 10.15 7.24 0.85
N LEU A 299 9.97 5.94 0.90
CA LEU A 299 10.69 5.01 1.79
C LEU A 299 10.96 3.73 1.01
N ASP A 300 12.22 3.31 1.02
CA ASP A 300 12.65 2.01 0.52
C ASP A 300 13.64 1.37 1.50
N ARG A 301 14.16 0.19 1.15
CA ARG A 301 15.09 -0.54 2.03
C ARG A 301 16.35 0.25 2.37
N ALA A 302 16.80 1.17 1.54
CA ALA A 302 18.06 1.89 1.70
C ALA A 302 17.91 3.25 2.40
N GLY A 303 16.71 3.81 2.51
CA GLY A 303 16.54 5.13 3.13
C GLY A 303 15.20 5.80 2.89
N LEU A 304 15.18 7.09 3.22
CA LEU A 304 14.04 8.00 3.11
C LEU A 304 14.35 9.09 2.10
N ASP A 305 13.44 9.35 1.16
CA ASP A 305 13.38 10.63 0.44
C ASP A 305 12.49 11.59 1.21
N MET A 306 12.92 12.84 1.31
CA MET A 306 12.21 13.85 2.08
C MET A 306 12.23 15.19 1.32
N TRP A 307 11.15 15.96 1.44
CA TRP A 307 11.21 17.40 1.24
C TRP A 307 11.70 18.05 2.51
N ARG A 308 12.74 18.85 2.39
CA ARG A 308 13.25 19.76 3.42
C ARG A 308 12.85 21.18 3.04
N ILE A 309 12.43 21.98 4.01
CA ILE A 309 12.10 23.39 3.83
C ILE A 309 13.04 24.18 4.71
N GLY A 310 13.90 25.00 4.11
CA GLY A 310 14.82 25.91 4.79
C GLY A 310 14.56 27.37 4.41
N PRO A 311 15.45 28.30 4.78
CA PRO A 311 15.32 29.73 4.44
C PRO A 311 15.34 29.98 2.93
N ASP A 312 16.07 29.16 2.17
CA ASP A 312 16.22 29.28 0.71
C ASP A 312 15.12 28.57 -0.09
N GLY A 313 14.13 27.99 0.60
CA GLY A 313 13.01 27.29 -0.01
C GLY A 313 13.00 25.78 0.27
N ALA A 314 12.36 25.02 -0.62
CA ALA A 314 12.19 23.58 -0.48
C ALA A 314 13.16 22.80 -1.39
N ASP A 315 13.84 21.82 -0.81
CA ASP A 315 14.80 20.97 -1.50
C ASP A 315 14.59 19.49 -1.17
N ALA A 316 14.83 18.63 -2.16
CA ALA A 316 14.71 17.19 -2.00
C ALA A 316 16.01 16.63 -1.41
N VAL A 317 15.88 15.86 -0.34
CA VAL A 317 17.00 15.30 0.40
C VAL A 317 16.82 13.81 0.59
N ARG A 318 17.93 13.07 0.60
CA ARG A 318 17.94 11.64 0.90
C ARG A 318 18.65 11.39 2.22
N VAL A 319 17.97 10.72 3.15
CA VAL A 319 18.59 10.18 4.37
C VAL A 319 18.83 8.69 4.14
N LEU A 320 20.09 8.27 4.15
CA LEU A 320 20.46 6.87 3.97
C LEU A 320 20.43 6.15 5.32
N PHE A 321 19.93 4.91 5.31
CA PHE A 321 20.10 4.00 6.42
C PHE A 321 21.52 3.44 6.43
N ARG A 322 22.00 3.08 7.62
CA ARG A 322 23.34 2.52 7.82
C ARG A 322 23.46 1.12 7.25
N SER A 323 22.35 0.40 7.23
CA SER A 323 22.21 -0.88 6.54
C SER A 323 20.82 -0.99 5.90
N PRO A 324 20.69 -1.66 4.75
CA PRO A 324 19.39 -1.90 4.15
C PRO A 324 18.44 -2.62 5.11
N LEU A 325 17.21 -2.11 5.24
CA LEU A 325 16.17 -2.72 6.05
C LEU A 325 15.67 -4.00 5.38
N ALA A 326 15.66 -5.09 6.15
CA ALA A 326 15.02 -6.33 5.72
C ALA A 326 13.50 -6.31 5.97
N GLU A 327 13.05 -5.63 7.02
CA GLU A 327 11.66 -5.67 7.48
C GLU A 327 11.21 -4.31 8.07
N PRO A 328 9.93 -3.93 7.91
CA PRO A 328 9.37 -2.67 8.42
C PRO A 328 9.61 -2.41 9.92
N ARG A 329 9.53 -3.45 10.76
CA ARG A 329 9.69 -3.34 12.22
C ARG A 329 11.05 -2.81 12.67
N SER A 330 12.06 -2.92 11.81
CA SER A 330 13.42 -2.45 12.07
C SER A 330 13.57 -0.93 11.88
N LEU A 331 12.62 -0.29 11.20
CA LEU A 331 12.67 1.15 10.87
C LEU A 331 12.79 2.01 12.14
N GLY A 332 11.99 1.76 13.17
CA GLY A 332 12.00 2.56 14.39
C GLY A 332 13.35 2.54 15.13
N LEU A 333 14.03 1.38 15.13
CA LEU A 333 15.37 1.26 15.70
C LEU A 333 16.39 2.03 14.87
N GLU A 334 16.33 1.90 13.54
CA GLU A 334 17.25 2.58 12.64
C GLU A 334 17.12 4.11 12.73
N LEU A 335 15.90 4.64 12.78
CA LEU A 335 15.66 6.07 12.95
C LEU A 335 16.18 6.58 14.29
N ARG A 336 16.00 5.82 15.38
CA ARG A 336 16.53 6.21 16.70
C ARG A 336 18.06 6.32 16.66
N LEU A 337 18.72 5.35 16.05
CA LEU A 337 20.17 5.35 15.97
C LEU A 337 20.71 6.48 15.07
N LEU A 338 20.01 6.81 13.98
CA LEU A 338 20.34 7.99 13.16
C LEU A 338 20.14 9.32 13.91
N LEU A 339 19.17 9.39 14.82
CA LEU A 339 18.95 10.56 15.69
C LEU A 339 20.03 10.67 16.77
N GLU A 340 20.37 9.56 17.44
CA GLU A 340 21.45 9.52 18.44
C GLU A 340 22.79 9.95 17.82
N GLU A 341 23.13 9.47 16.63
CA GLU A 341 24.32 9.91 15.91
C GLU A 341 24.29 11.41 15.56
N ALA A 342 23.11 11.99 15.38
CA ALA A 342 22.96 13.43 15.14
C ALA A 342 23.29 14.25 16.39
N GLU A 343 22.96 13.73 17.57
CA GLU A 343 23.25 14.37 18.86
C GLU A 343 24.74 14.27 19.23
N HIS A 344 25.42 13.18 18.83
CA HIS A 344 26.83 12.92 19.18
C HIS A 344 27.85 13.38 18.12
N GLY A 345 27.41 13.76 16.92
CA GLY A 345 28.28 14.21 15.81
C GLY A 345 28.76 15.66 15.88
N THR A 346 28.49 16.36 17.00
CA THR A 346 28.84 17.78 17.24
C THR A 346 29.97 17.97 18.26
N GLU A 347 30.86 16.99 18.44
CA GLU A 347 32.13 17.14 19.18
C GLU A 347 33.37 17.20 18.27
#